data_AF-A0A7D5P6G2-F1
#
_entry.id   AF-A0A7D5P6G2-F1
#
_cell.length_a   1.000
_cell.length_b   1.000
_cell.length_c   1.000
_cell.angle_alpha   90.00
_cell.angle_beta   90.00
_cell.angle_gamma   90.00
#
_symmetry.space_group_name_H-M   'P 1'
#
loop_
_entity.id
_entity.type
_entity.pdbx_description
1 polymer ?
#
loop_
_entity_poly.entity_id
_entity_poly.type
_entity_poly.pdbx_seq_one_letter_code
_entity_poly.pdbx_strand_id
1 'polypeptide(L)' 'MYTLSTCPWCRKTKQWFNERNIPFDFVDYDLASDEDKKRIRERLEKERLDLSFPIVYIDDACVQGYNPGKYSSLLGVK' A
#
# COMPACT_ATOMS: atom_id res chain seq x y z
N MET A 1 1.17 4.06 -1.60
CA MET A 1 1.05 2.82 -0.79
C MET A 1 1.11 3.17 0.68
N TYR A 2 0.28 2.57 1.52
CA TYR A 2 0.46 2.65 2.97
C TYR A 2 1.07 1.36 3.49
N THR A 3 2.15 1.50 4.25
CA THR A 3 2.97 0.37 4.72
C THR A 3 3.35 0.53 6.18
N LEU A 4 3.97 -0.49 6.76
CA LEU A 4 4.66 -0.41 8.05
C LEU A 4 6.13 -0.74 7.84
N SER A 5 7.02 0.00 8.47
CA SER A 5 8.48 -0.19 8.35
C SER A 5 8.92 -1.57 8.87
N THR A 6 8.19 -2.11 9.83
CA THR A 6 8.46 -3.40 10.48
C THR A 6 7.73 -4.59 9.86
N CYS A 7 6.83 -4.38 8.89
CA CYS A 7 6.01 -5.45 8.35
C CYS A 7 6.71 -6.19 7.19
N PRO A 8 6.88 -7.52 7.28
CA PRO A 8 7.54 -8.30 6.23
C PRO A 8 6.77 -8.29 4.91
N TRP A 9 5.44 -8.26 4.96
CA TRP A 9 4.58 -8.19 3.77
C TRP A 9 4.68 -6.83 3.07
N CYS A 10 4.84 -5.75 3.82
CA CYS A 10 5.09 -4.42 3.26
C CYS A 10 6.41 -4.40 2.49
N ARG A 11 7.48 -4.96 3.06
CA ARG A 11 8.78 -5.07 2.38
C ARG A 11 8.68 -5.88 1.09
N LYS A 12 8.00 -7.04 1.12
CA LYS A 12 7.75 -7.85 -0.09
C LYS A 12 6.97 -7.08 -1.15
N THR A 13 5.99 -6.28 -0.74
CA THR A 13 5.21 -5.45 -1.67
C THR A 13 6.09 -4.41 -2.34
N LYS A 14 6.85 -3.61 -1.58
CA LYS A 14 7.79 -2.61 -2.14
C LYS A 14 8.82 -3.28 -3.07
N GLN A 15 9.33 -4.46 -2.68
CA GLN A 15 10.25 -5.24 -3.51
C GLN A 15 9.62 -5.67 -4.83
N TRP A 16 8.38 -6.17 -4.83
CA TRP A 16 7.70 -6.61 -6.06
C TRP A 16 7.57 -5.48 -7.09
N PHE A 17 7.25 -4.26 -6.64
CA PHE A 17 7.16 -3.07 -7.49
C PHE A 17 8.55 -2.62 -7.98
N ASN A 18 9.54 -2.59 -7.08
CA ASN A 18 10.93 -2.26 -7.43
C ASN A 18 11.53 -3.22 -8.46
N GLU A 19 11.36 -4.53 -8.29
CA GLU A 19 11.87 -5.56 -9.22
C GLU A 19 11.30 -5.41 -10.63
N ARG A 20 10.12 -4.82 -10.75
CA ARG A 20 9.44 -4.56 -12.03
C ARG A 20 9.70 -3.15 -12.56
N ASN A 21 10.54 -2.36 -11.89
CA ASN A 21 10.80 -0.95 -12.21
C ASN A 21 9.52 -0.11 -12.28
N ILE A 22 8.52 -0.46 -11.47
CA ILE A 22 7.27 0.28 -11.38
C ILE A 22 7.47 1.36 -10.33
N PRO A 23 7.37 2.65 -10.67
CA PRO A 23 7.48 3.71 -9.68
C PRO A 23 6.31 3.63 -8.70
N PHE A 24 6.58 3.81 -7.42
CA PHE A 24 5.57 3.86 -6.39
C PHE A 24 5.97 4.82 -5.29
N ASP A 25 4.98 5.53 -4.76
CA ASP A 25 5.12 6.27 -3.52
C ASP A 25 4.63 5.42 -2.35
N PHE A 26 5.29 5.53 -1.21
CA PHE A 26 4.86 4.87 0.02
C PHE A 26 4.95 5.80 1.22
N VAL A 27 4.10 5.53 2.20
CA VAL A 27 4.17 6.12 3.53
C VAL A 27 4.21 4.99 4.55
N ASP A 28 5.27 4.96 5.36
CA ASP A 28 5.36 4.06 6.50
C ASP A 28 4.56 4.66 7.65
N TYR A 29 3.38 4.10 7.89
CA TYR A 29 2.38 4.61 8.82
C TYR A 29 2.92 4.69 10.26
N ASP A 30 3.78 3.77 10.68
CA ASP A 30 4.40 3.77 12.01
C ASP A 30 5.38 4.93 12.21
N LEU A 31 6.09 5.33 11.15
CA LEU A 31 7.07 6.42 11.14
C LEU A 31 6.45 7.78 10.78
N ALA A 32 5.20 7.80 10.33
CA ALA A 32 4.50 9.01 9.95
C ALA A 32 4.14 9.89 11.16
N SER A 33 3.94 11.19 10.89
CA SER A 33 3.48 12.15 11.90
C SER A 33 2.06 11.81 12.37
N ASP A 34 1.64 12.32 13.53
CA ASP A 34 0.27 12.12 14.02
C ASP A 34 -0.78 12.72 13.07
N GLU A 35 -0.44 13.82 12.39
CA GLU A 35 -1.31 14.42 11.38
C GLU A 35 -1.48 13.49 10.17
N ASP A 36 -0.39 12.93 9.65
CA ASP A 36 -0.44 11.98 8.53
C ASP A 36 -1.20 10.71 8.92
N LYS A 37 -0.93 10.17 10.12
CA LYS A 37 -1.66 9.02 10.67
C LYS A 37 -3.16 9.28 10.71
N LYS A 38 -3.57 10.46 11.17
CA LYS A 38 -4.98 10.88 11.20
C LYS A 38 -5.57 10.97 9.79
N ARG A 39 -4.87 11.61 8.86
CA ARG A 39 -5.31 11.74 7.45
C ARG A 39 -5.48 10.39 6.76
N ILE A 40 -4.56 9.46 7.00
CA ILE A 40 -4.62 8.09 6.47
C ILE A 40 -5.84 7.37 7.07
N ARG A 41 -6.03 7.45 8.39
CA ARG A 41 -7.20 6.85 9.06
C ARG A 41 -8.52 7.37 8.51
N GLU A 42 -8.68 8.69 8.41
CA GLU A 42 -9.90 9.31 7.88
C GLU A 42 -10.17 8.88 6.43
N ARG A 43 -9.13 8.72 5.61
CA ARG A 43 -9.27 8.21 4.24
C ARG A 43 -9.77 6.77 4.24
N LEU A 44 -9.13 5.89 5.02
CA LEU A 44 -9.51 4.47 5.10
C LEU A 44 -10.94 4.30 5.63
N GLU A 45 -11.34 5.11 6.61
CA GLU A 45 -12.71 5.10 7.15
C GLU A 45 -13.75 5.50 6.10
N LYS A 46 -13.48 6.57 5.33
CA LYS A 46 -14.35 7.00 4.21
C LYS A 46 -14.49 5.93 3.14
N GLU A 47 -13.43 5.19 2.88
CA GLU A 47 -13.39 4.09 1.91
C GLU A 47 -13.89 2.76 2.50
N ARG A 48 -14.30 2.72 3.79
CA ARG A 48 -14.71 1.52 4.53
C ARG A 48 -13.66 0.39 4.47
N LEU A 49 -12.40 0.77 4.55
CA LEU A 49 -11.25 -0.15 4.56
C LEU A 49 -10.72 -0.32 5.98
N ASP A 50 -10.17 -1.51 6.23
CA ASP A 50 -9.49 -1.80 7.49
C ASP A 50 -8.06 -1.25 7.48
N LEU A 51 -7.51 -1.06 8.68
CA LEU A 51 -6.12 -0.69 8.93
C LEU A 51 -5.16 -1.89 8.72
N SER A 52 -5.29 -2.54 7.55
CA SER A 52 -4.60 -3.79 7.21
C SER A 52 -3.48 -3.54 6.20
N PHE A 53 -2.25 -3.39 6.70
CA PHE A 53 -1.08 -3.13 5.86
C PHE A 53 -0.51 -4.41 5.24
N PRO A 54 0.00 -4.36 3.99
CA PRO A 54 0.11 -3.19 3.11
C PRO A 54 -1.21 -2.82 2.43
N ILE A 55 -1.47 -1.53 2.25
CA ILE A 55 -2.60 -1.02 1.46
C ILE A 55 -2.03 -0.36 0.21
N VAL A 56 -2.36 -0.93 -0.95
CA VAL A 56 -1.82 -0.51 -2.24
C VAL A 56 -2.94 0.10 -3.07
N TYR A 57 -2.76 1.37 -3.43
CA TYR A 57 -3.62 2.05 -4.38
C TYR A 57 -2.98 1.97 -5.75
N ILE A 58 -3.72 1.47 -6.72
CA ILE A 58 -3.34 1.38 -8.13
C ILE A 58 -4.51 2.00 -8.90
N ASP A 59 -4.29 3.20 -9.44
CA ASP A 59 -5.36 4.02 -10.04
C ASP A 59 -6.57 4.15 -9.10
N ASP A 60 -7.75 3.73 -9.55
CA ASP A 60 -9.00 3.76 -8.77
C ASP A 60 -9.19 2.53 -7.86
N ALA A 61 -8.29 1.55 -7.92
CA ALA A 61 -8.39 0.30 -7.17
C ALA A 61 -7.54 0.33 -5.89
N CYS A 62 -8.12 -0.18 -4.80
CA CYS A 62 -7.40 -0.44 -3.56
C CYS A 62 -7.26 -1.94 -3.32
N VAL A 63 -6.03 -2.37 -3.03
CA VAL A 63 -5.68 -3.74 -2.66
C VAL A 63 -5.12 -3.76 -1.24
N GLN A 64 -5.84 -4.42 -0.33
CA GLN A 64 -5.36 -4.69 1.03
C GLN A 64 -4.62 -6.03 1.08
N GLY A 65 -3.48 -6.04 1.75
CA GLY A 65 -2.61 -7.22 1.88
C GLY A 65 -1.68 -7.46 0.68
N TYR A 66 -0.69 -8.33 0.86
CA TYR A 66 0.25 -8.68 -0.21
C TYR A 66 -0.40 -9.60 -1.25
N ASN A 67 -0.78 -9.05 -2.41
CA ASN A 67 -1.37 -9.81 -3.51
C ASN A 67 -0.74 -9.46 -4.87
N PRO A 68 0.41 -10.08 -5.23
CA PRO A 68 1.11 -9.81 -6.49
C PRO A 68 0.27 -10.12 -7.73
N GLY A 69 -0.66 -11.10 -7.65
CA GLY A 69 -1.57 -11.42 -8.75
C GLY A 69 -2.53 -10.28 -9.06
N LYS A 70 -3.11 -9.66 -8.02
CA LYS A 70 -3.94 -8.45 -8.18
C LYS A 70 -3.12 -7.27 -8.71
N TYR A 71 -1.90 -7.06 -8.22
CA TYR A 71 -1.05 -5.96 -8.70
C TYR A 71 -0.75 -6.12 -10.20
N SER A 72 -0.34 -7.31 -10.62
CA SER A 72 -0.09 -7.65 -12.03
C SER A 72 -1.32 -7.40 -12.90
N SER A 73 -2.49 -7.85 -12.45
CA SER A 73 -3.74 -7.66 -13.19
C SER A 73 -4.15 -6.20 -13.31
N LEU A 74 -3.95 -5.39 -12.26
CA LEU A 74 -4.33 -3.96 -12.27
C LEU A 74 -3.36 -3.13 -13.10
N LEU A 75 -2.06 -3.42 -13.02
CA LEU A 75 -1.00 -2.71 -13.74
C LEU A 75 -0.83 -3.19 -15.20
N GLY A 76 -1.50 -4.29 -15.58
CA GLY A 76 -1.36 -4.88 -16.92
C GLY A 76 0.03 -5.46 -17.20
N VAL A 77 0.79 -5.81 -16.16
CA VAL A 77 2.17 -6.34 -16.27
C VAL A 77 2.16 -7.85 -16.12
N LYS A 78 2.84 -8.58 -17.03
CA LYS A 78 3.01 -10.05 -16.95
C LYS A 78 4.24 -10.43 -16.13
#